data_AF-A0A2W7NF33-F1
#
_entry.id   AF-A0A2W7NF33-F1
#
_cell.length_a   1.000
_cell.length_b   1.000
_cell.length_c   1.000
_cell.angle_alpha   90.00
_cell.angle_beta   90.00
_cell.angle_gamma   90.00
#
_symmetry.space_group_name_H-M   'P 1'
#
loop_
_entity.id
_entity.type
_entity.pdbx_description
1 polymer ?
#
loop_
_entity_poly.entity_id
_entity_poly.type
_entity_poly.pdbx_seq_one_letter_code
_entity_poly.pdbx_strand_id
1 'polypeptide(L)'
;MKNTTFALTINLALLISGALAIFSGLLLQLAFHIGSHADFLIDKIVMGASYHAWSTIHKGSSVLLSLVMIFHFYLHWPWYRTVVKKRLFSRNRQVLTLTVLFSVVAVTGFVPWIVKWQHGSPLIRHAWVEVHDKLAIVLAIYIILHAVKRLKWFNTAMGKLKTKPVS
;
A
#
# COMPACT_ATOMS: atom_id res chain seq x y z
N MET A 1 15.89 16.93 15.54
CA MET A 1 14.48 16.48 15.66
C MET A 1 13.90 16.39 14.25
N LYS A 2 13.34 15.25 13.82
CA LYS A 2 12.72 15.18 12.48
C LYS A 2 11.52 16.13 12.43
N ASN A 3 11.38 16.90 11.35
CA ASN A 3 10.32 17.89 11.18
C ASN A 3 8.95 17.19 11.30
N THR A 4 8.19 17.50 12.37
CA THR A 4 6.88 16.91 12.66
C THR A 4 5.89 17.11 11.52
N THR A 5 5.94 18.26 10.83
CA THR A 5 5.11 18.54 9.65
C THR A 5 5.44 17.56 8.53
N PHE A 6 6.72 17.41 8.19
CA PHE A 6 7.15 16.48 7.15
C PHE A 6 6.75 15.03 7.47
N ALA A 7 6.95 14.57 8.70
CA ALA A 7 6.54 13.23 9.12
C ALA A 7 5.02 13.03 9.03
N LEU A 8 4.23 14.04 9.40
CA LEU A 8 2.78 13.99 9.28
C LEU A 8 2.35 13.93 7.81
N THR A 9 2.93 14.77 6.95
CA THR A 9 2.64 14.78 5.50
C THR A 9 2.90 13.42 4.87
N ILE A 10 4.06 12.80 5.13
CA ILE A 10 4.39 11.48 4.61
C ILE A 10 3.40 10.42 5.12
N ASN A 11 3.06 10.43 6.40
CA ASN A 11 2.14 9.45 6.98
C ASN A 11 0.69 9.63 6.48
N LEU A 12 0.24 10.87 6.24
CA LEU A 12 -1.06 11.14 5.62
C LEU A 12 -1.08 10.73 4.15
N ALA A 13 -0.02 11.05 3.39
CA ALA A 13 0.12 10.63 2.00
C ALA A 13 0.11 9.10 1.87
N LEU A 14 0.78 8.37 2.78
CA LEU A 14 0.70 6.91 2.87
C LEU A 14 -0.71 6.41 3.17
N LEU A 15 -1.40 7.04 4.13
CA LEU A 15 -2.75 6.64 4.52
C LEU A 15 -3.72 6.79 3.34
N ILE A 16 -3.66 7.92 2.63
CA ILE A 16 -4.53 8.21 1.48
C ILE A 16 -4.21 7.30 0.30
N SER A 17 -2.93 7.24 -0.13
CA SER A 17 -2.52 6.40 -1.25
C SER A 17 -2.75 4.91 -0.97
N GLY A 18 -2.49 4.45 0.26
CA GLY A 18 -2.76 3.09 0.70
C GLY A 18 -4.26 2.76 0.72
N ALA A 19 -5.11 3.67 1.21
CA ALA A 19 -6.55 3.49 1.18
C ALA A 19 -7.09 3.39 -0.26
N LEU A 20 -6.62 4.27 -1.16
CA LEU A 20 -6.96 4.23 -2.58
C LEU A 20 -6.52 2.92 -3.24
N ALA A 21 -5.29 2.46 -2.98
CA ALA A 21 -4.76 1.22 -3.54
C ALA A 21 -5.54 -0.01 -3.05
N ILE A 22 -5.81 -0.11 -1.74
CA ILE A 22 -6.58 -1.21 -1.15
C ILE A 22 -8.01 -1.20 -1.70
N PHE A 23 -8.67 -0.04 -1.68
CA PHE A 23 -10.06 0.06 -2.12
C PHE A 23 -10.23 -0.31 -3.60
N SER A 24 -9.42 0.29 -4.47
CA SER A 24 -9.46 0.00 -5.91
C SER A 24 -9.04 -1.44 -6.23
N GLY A 25 -8.08 -2.00 -5.50
CA GLY A 25 -7.65 -3.40 -5.67
C GLY A 25 -8.74 -4.40 -5.30
N LEU A 26 -9.38 -4.21 -4.13
CA LEU A 26 -10.51 -5.03 -3.69
C LEU A 26 -11.70 -4.92 -4.65
N LEU A 27 -11.98 -3.70 -5.16
CA LEU A 27 -13.04 -3.49 -6.14
C LEU A 27 -12.75 -4.24 -7.44
N LEU A 28 -11.51 -4.18 -7.96
CA LEU A 28 -11.11 -4.95 -9.14
C LEU A 28 -11.26 -6.46 -8.93
N GLN A 29 -10.82 -6.96 -7.77
CA GLN A 29 -10.90 -8.38 -7.43
C GLN A 29 -12.36 -8.88 -7.31
N LEU A 30 -13.20 -8.15 -6.58
CA LEU A 30 -14.57 -8.58 -6.25
C LEU A 30 -15.55 -8.30 -7.39
N ALA A 31 -15.43 -7.15 -8.05
CA ALA A 31 -16.43 -6.69 -9.01
C ALA A 31 -16.13 -7.12 -10.45
N PHE A 32 -14.85 -7.32 -10.80
CA PHE A 32 -14.44 -7.62 -12.18
C PHE A 32 -13.83 -9.02 -12.37
N HIS A 33 -13.72 -9.81 -11.28
CA HIS A 33 -13.38 -11.24 -11.25
C HIS A 33 -12.50 -11.74 -12.42
N ILE A 34 -11.19 -11.55 -12.33
CA ILE A 34 -10.22 -12.00 -13.35
C ILE A 34 -9.91 -13.51 -13.14
N GLY A 35 -10.94 -14.32 -12.96
CA GLY A 35 -10.86 -15.77 -12.73
C GLY A 35 -11.75 -16.54 -13.70
N SER A 36 -11.12 -17.24 -14.65
CA SER A 36 -11.67 -18.26 -15.57
C SER A 36 -12.69 -17.89 -16.65
N HIS A 37 -13.37 -16.74 -16.62
CA HIS A 37 -14.32 -16.35 -17.67
C HIS A 37 -14.05 -14.94 -18.19
N ALA A 38 -13.08 -14.82 -19.10
CA ALA A 38 -12.55 -13.54 -19.59
C ALA A 38 -13.48 -12.75 -20.53
N ASP A 39 -14.68 -13.24 -20.87
CA ASP A 39 -15.39 -12.77 -22.06
C ASP A 39 -16.60 -11.84 -21.87
N PHE A 40 -16.98 -11.39 -20.65
CA PHE A 40 -18.30 -10.73 -20.51
C PHE A 40 -18.41 -9.40 -19.75
N LEU A 41 -17.34 -8.68 -19.39
CA LEU A 41 -17.48 -7.47 -18.54
C LEU A 41 -16.81 -6.19 -19.04
N ILE A 42 -16.59 -6.03 -20.36
CA ILE A 42 -15.99 -4.79 -20.91
C ILE A 42 -16.90 -3.56 -20.65
N ASP A 43 -18.22 -3.76 -20.63
CA ASP A 43 -19.20 -2.68 -20.38
C ASP A 43 -19.61 -2.54 -18.92
N LYS A 44 -19.02 -3.32 -18.00
CA LYS A 44 -19.39 -3.25 -16.59
C LYS A 44 -18.88 -1.95 -15.98
N ILE A 45 -19.81 -1.07 -15.61
CA ILE A 45 -19.53 0.13 -14.84
C ILE A 45 -19.82 -0.16 -13.37
N VAL A 46 -18.83 0.03 -12.51
CA VAL A 46 -18.96 -0.12 -11.06
C VAL A 46 -18.65 1.22 -10.43
N MET A 47 -19.57 1.74 -9.62
CA MET A 47 -19.43 3.06 -8.97
C MET A 47 -19.08 4.18 -9.97
N GLY A 48 -19.70 4.14 -11.16
CA GLY A 48 -19.52 5.17 -12.19
C GLY A 48 -18.23 5.07 -13.01
N ALA A 49 -17.39 4.05 -12.80
CA ALA A 49 -16.14 3.86 -13.55
C ALA A 49 -16.01 2.44 -14.11
N SER A 50 -15.34 2.34 -15.27
CA SER A 50 -15.06 1.07 -15.94
C SER A 50 -13.88 0.33 -15.31
N TYR A 51 -13.67 -0.93 -15.70
CA TYR A 51 -12.49 -1.70 -15.33
C TYR A 51 -11.19 -0.92 -15.63
N HIS A 52 -11.10 -0.32 -16.82
CA HIS A 52 -9.90 0.42 -17.24
C HIS A 52 -9.63 1.62 -16.33
N ALA A 53 -10.67 2.37 -15.95
CA ALA A 53 -10.55 3.50 -15.04
C ALA A 53 -10.11 3.04 -13.64
N TRP A 54 -10.76 2.03 -13.06
CA TRP A 54 -10.36 1.48 -11.75
C TRP A 54 -8.95 0.89 -11.75
N SER A 55 -8.58 0.16 -12.80
CA SER A 55 -7.21 -0.34 -13.00
C SER A 55 -6.21 0.82 -13.05
N THR A 56 -6.54 1.91 -13.75
CA THR A 56 -5.65 3.08 -13.84
C THR A 56 -5.48 3.76 -12.47
N ILE A 57 -6.57 3.93 -11.72
CA ILE A 57 -6.54 4.47 -10.36
C ILE A 57 -5.69 3.58 -9.45
N HIS A 58 -5.90 2.26 -9.47
CA HIS A 58 -5.15 1.31 -8.67
C HIS A 58 -3.65 1.42 -8.98
N LYS A 59 -3.26 1.34 -10.25
CA LYS A 59 -1.86 1.45 -10.68
C LYS A 59 -1.22 2.78 -10.28
N GLY A 60 -1.90 3.90 -10.51
CA GLY A 60 -1.42 5.23 -10.13
C GLY A 60 -1.23 5.36 -8.62
N SER A 61 -2.22 4.90 -7.83
CA SER A 61 -2.14 4.91 -6.36
C SER A 61 -1.04 3.99 -5.83
N SER A 62 -0.80 2.83 -6.46
CA SER A 62 0.27 1.89 -6.09
C SER A 62 1.67 2.47 -6.36
N VAL A 63 1.85 3.21 -7.46
CA VAL A 63 3.11 3.94 -7.74
C VAL A 63 3.34 5.03 -6.68
N LEU A 64 2.32 5.84 -6.39
CA LEU A 64 2.42 6.87 -5.36
C LEU A 64 2.71 6.26 -3.98
N LEU A 65 1.98 5.22 -3.59
CA LEU A 65 2.19 4.48 -2.35
C LEU A 65 3.64 3.98 -2.23
N SER A 66 4.18 3.41 -3.30
CA SER A 66 5.56 2.89 -3.32
C SER A 66 6.58 4.02 -3.12
N LEU A 67 6.41 5.16 -3.81
CA LEU A 67 7.29 6.31 -3.67
C LEU A 67 7.24 6.90 -2.25
N VAL A 68 6.05 7.09 -1.71
CA VAL A 68 5.88 7.64 -0.34
C VAL A 68 6.42 6.66 0.71
N MET A 69 6.31 5.34 0.47
CA MET A 69 6.88 4.33 1.37
C MET A 69 8.40 4.43 1.49
N ILE A 70 9.11 4.79 0.42
CA ILE A 70 10.57 5.04 0.47
C ILE A 70 10.88 6.14 1.50
N PHE A 71 10.15 7.25 1.45
CA PHE A 71 10.30 8.34 2.42
C PHE A 71 9.92 7.90 3.84
N HIS A 72 8.88 7.09 4.00
CA HIS A 72 8.50 6.55 5.30
C HIS A 72 9.59 5.64 5.89
N PHE A 73 10.20 4.77 5.09
CA PHE A 73 11.35 3.97 5.55
C PHE A 73 12.55 4.84 5.91
N TYR A 74 12.83 5.89 5.14
CA TYR A 74 13.86 6.87 5.51
C TYR A 74 13.55 7.57 6.84
N LEU A 75 12.29 7.93 7.09
CA LEU A 75 11.84 8.49 8.37
C LEU A 75 12.02 7.51 9.53
N HIS A 76 11.81 6.22 9.31
CA HIS A 76 11.92 5.18 10.33
C HIS A 76 13.30 4.50 10.39
N TRP A 77 14.25 4.87 9.54
CA TRP A 77 15.57 4.25 9.48
C TRP A 77 16.34 4.19 10.81
N PRO A 78 16.38 5.26 11.65
CA PRO A 78 17.01 5.19 12.97
C PRO A 78 16.34 4.18 13.92
N TRP A 79 15.02 4.00 13.79
CA TRP A 79 14.28 3.01 14.55
C TRP A 79 14.64 1.59 14.11
N TYR A 80 14.70 1.32 12.80
CA TYR A 80 15.16 0.03 12.27
C TYR A 80 16.57 -0.31 12.78
N ARG A 81 17.51 0.64 12.68
CA ARG A 81 18.87 0.47 13.24
C ARG A 81 18.84 0.10 14.72
N THR A 82 17.96 0.72 15.50
CA THR A 82 17.81 0.43 16.93
C THR A 82 17.25 -0.97 17.17
N VAL A 83 16.24 -1.40 16.41
CA VAL A 83 15.66 -2.75 16.50
C VAL A 83 16.72 -3.81 16.22
N VAL A 84 17.53 -3.62 15.17
CA VAL A 84 18.61 -4.55 14.80
C VAL A 84 19.70 -4.55 15.88
N LYS A 85 20.22 -3.37 16.26
CA LYS A 85 21.32 -3.25 17.24
C LYS A 85 20.94 -3.86 18.60
N LYS A 86 19.69 -3.67 19.03
CA LYS A 86 19.19 -4.17 20.32
C LYS A 86 18.48 -5.53 20.22
N ARG A 87 18.50 -6.19 19.06
CA ARG A 87 17.85 -7.48 18.79
C ARG A 87 16.37 -7.53 19.21
N LEU A 88 15.62 -6.43 19.03
CA LEU A 88 14.23 -6.28 19.49
C LEU A 88 13.21 -6.87 18.50
N PHE A 89 13.56 -7.94 17.79
CA PHE A 89 12.73 -8.48 16.71
C PHE A 89 11.39 -9.01 17.20
N SER A 90 11.39 -9.80 18.29
CA SER A 90 10.18 -10.39 18.87
C SER A 90 9.18 -9.33 19.32
N ARG A 91 9.67 -8.28 19.99
CA ARG A 91 8.85 -7.15 20.48
C ARG A 91 8.22 -6.35 19.33
N ASN A 92 8.87 -6.30 18.17
CA ASN A 92 8.43 -5.52 17.02
C ASN A 92 7.92 -6.38 15.85
N ARG A 93 7.58 -7.66 16.12
CA ARG A 93 7.21 -8.65 15.10
C ARG A 93 6.14 -8.14 14.14
N GLN A 94 5.05 -7.52 14.63
CA GLN A 94 3.99 -7.00 13.77
C GLN A 94 4.51 -6.01 12.72
N VAL A 95 5.34 -5.04 13.12
CA VAL A 95 5.85 -4.00 12.19
C VAL A 95 6.85 -4.61 11.21
N LEU A 96 7.71 -5.52 11.68
CA LEU A 96 8.66 -6.21 10.80
C LEU A 96 7.95 -7.12 9.79
N THR A 97 6.92 -7.85 10.22
CA THR A 97 6.05 -8.61 9.32
C THR A 97 5.37 -7.70 8.31
N LEU A 98 4.87 -6.54 8.72
CA LEU A 98 4.29 -5.55 7.81
C LEU A 98 5.30 -5.08 6.76
N THR A 99 6.56 -4.80 7.16
CA THR A 99 7.63 -4.40 6.25
C THR A 99 7.92 -5.48 5.21
N VAL A 100 8.07 -6.74 5.64
CA VAL A 100 8.34 -7.87 4.74
C VAL A 100 7.15 -8.09 3.81
N LEU A 101 5.94 -8.14 4.36
CA LEU A 101 4.72 -8.39 3.59
C LEU A 101 4.46 -7.28 2.56
N PHE A 102 4.65 -6.01 2.92
CA PHE A 102 4.56 -4.89 1.99
C PHE A 102 5.55 -5.06 0.84
N SER A 103 6.81 -5.36 1.13
CA SER A 103 7.83 -5.56 0.09
C SER A 103 7.48 -6.70 -0.85
N VAL A 104 7.00 -7.84 -0.33
CA VAL A 104 6.57 -8.97 -1.16
C VAL A 104 5.38 -8.58 -2.03
N VAL A 105 4.34 -7.96 -1.47
CA VAL A 105 3.15 -7.52 -2.22
C VAL A 105 3.51 -6.49 -3.30
N ALA A 106 4.43 -5.57 -3.01
CA ALA A 106 4.93 -4.62 -3.99
C ALA A 106 5.62 -5.34 -5.15
N VAL A 107 6.55 -6.26 -4.85
CA VAL A 107 7.24 -7.06 -5.89
C VAL A 107 6.22 -7.83 -6.73
N THR A 108 5.31 -8.59 -6.10
CA THR A 108 4.31 -9.37 -6.84
C THR A 108 3.33 -8.52 -7.64
N GLY A 109 3.07 -7.27 -7.22
CA GLY A 109 2.22 -6.32 -7.96
C GLY A 109 2.90 -5.70 -9.19
N PHE A 110 4.23 -5.48 -9.13
CA PHE A 110 4.98 -4.92 -10.25
C PHE A 110 5.43 -5.96 -11.28
N VAL A 111 5.61 -7.23 -10.89
CA VAL A 111 6.00 -8.32 -11.81
C VAL A 111 5.03 -8.46 -13.01
N PRO A 112 3.69 -8.47 -12.85
CA PRO A 112 2.75 -8.50 -13.97
C PRO A 112 2.94 -7.39 -15.00
N TRP A 113 3.43 -6.21 -14.58
CA TRP A 113 3.70 -5.10 -15.49
C TRP A 113 4.95 -5.37 -16.32
N ILE A 114 6.00 -5.90 -15.69
CA ILE A 114 7.24 -6.30 -16.37
C ILE A 114 6.94 -7.41 -17.38
N VAL A 115 6.18 -8.43 -16.97
CA VAL A 115 5.77 -9.53 -17.86
C VAL A 115 4.97 -9.00 -19.06
N LYS A 116 4.02 -8.09 -18.83
CA LYS A 116 3.24 -7.47 -19.93
C LYS A 116 4.15 -6.67 -20.87
N TRP A 117 5.09 -5.91 -20.32
CA TRP A 117 6.03 -5.10 -21.11
C TRP A 117 6.95 -5.97 -21.98
N GLN A 118 7.36 -7.13 -21.48
CA GLN A 118 8.18 -8.10 -22.21
C GLN A 118 7.38 -9.01 -23.15
N HIS A 119 6.11 -8.73 -23.41
CA HIS A 119 5.22 -9.59 -24.20
C HIS A 119 5.15 -11.05 -23.70
N GLY A 120 5.32 -11.24 -22.38
CA GLY A 120 5.32 -12.56 -21.76
C GLY A 120 3.95 -13.23 -21.71
N SER A 121 3.93 -14.51 -21.34
CA SER A 121 2.72 -15.34 -21.31
C SER A 121 1.61 -14.73 -20.43
N PRO A 122 0.37 -14.61 -20.93
CA PRO A 122 -0.78 -14.21 -20.13
C PRO A 122 -0.97 -15.10 -18.90
N LEU A 123 -0.72 -16.40 -19.02
CA LEU A 123 -0.84 -17.37 -17.91
C LEU A 123 0.06 -16.98 -16.72
N ILE A 124 1.33 -16.69 -16.99
CA ILE A 124 2.31 -16.27 -15.96
C ILE A 124 1.86 -14.96 -15.33
N ARG A 125 1.39 -14.00 -16.15
CA ARG A 125 0.88 -12.72 -15.65
C ARG A 125 -0.30 -12.92 -14.69
N HIS A 126 -1.26 -13.76 -15.05
CA HIS A 126 -2.43 -14.04 -14.22
C HIS A 126 -2.06 -14.75 -12.91
N ALA A 127 -1.13 -15.71 -12.95
CA ALA A 127 -0.64 -16.38 -11.75
C ALA A 127 -0.02 -15.40 -10.74
N TRP A 128 0.80 -14.45 -11.21
CA TRP A 128 1.37 -13.42 -10.33
C TRP A 128 0.32 -12.48 -9.74
N VAL A 129 -0.71 -12.12 -10.51
CA VAL A 129 -1.83 -11.32 -10.01
C VAL A 129 -2.59 -12.07 -8.92
N GLU A 130 -2.86 -13.36 -9.10
CA GLU A 130 -3.56 -14.15 -8.09
C GLU A 130 -2.76 -14.27 -6.78
N VAL A 131 -1.44 -14.45 -6.88
CA VAL A 131 -0.53 -14.43 -5.72
C VAL A 131 -0.53 -13.05 -5.05
N HIS A 132 -0.48 -11.98 -5.84
CA HIS A 132 -0.57 -10.61 -5.33
C HIS A 132 -1.87 -10.39 -4.55
N ASP A 133 -3.03 -10.75 -5.12
CA ASP A 133 -4.34 -10.52 -4.52
C ASP A 133 -4.48 -11.20 -3.14
N LYS A 134 -4.06 -12.46 -3.03
CA LYS A 134 -4.09 -13.20 -1.74
C LYS A 134 -3.21 -12.55 -0.69
N LEU A 135 -2.00 -12.14 -1.06
CA LEU A 135 -1.07 -11.47 -0.13
C LEU A 135 -1.53 -10.05 0.22
N ALA A 136 -2.13 -9.34 -0.74
CA ALA A 136 -2.64 -7.98 -0.56
C ALA A 136 -3.80 -7.92 0.45
N ILE A 137 -4.67 -8.93 0.48
CA ILE A 137 -5.72 -9.04 1.51
C ILE A 137 -5.11 -9.14 2.91
N VAL A 138 -4.10 -10.00 3.09
CA VAL A 138 -3.40 -10.12 4.37
C VAL A 138 -2.72 -8.81 4.75
N LEU A 139 -2.08 -8.15 3.77
CA LEU A 139 -1.44 -6.85 3.99
C LEU A 139 -2.45 -5.78 4.40
N ALA A 140 -3.63 -5.73 3.77
CA ALA A 140 -4.67 -4.75 4.08
C ALA A 140 -5.11 -4.85 5.55
N ILE A 141 -5.32 -6.08 6.06
CA ILE A 141 -5.66 -6.32 7.47
C ILE A 141 -4.54 -5.79 8.38
N TYR A 142 -3.28 -6.13 8.09
CA TYR A 142 -2.14 -5.68 8.89
C TYR A 142 -1.95 -4.15 8.85
N ILE A 143 -2.19 -3.51 7.71
CA ILE A 143 -2.16 -2.05 7.56
C ILE A 143 -3.25 -1.40 8.41
N ILE A 144 -4.49 -1.90 8.36
CA ILE A 144 -5.59 -1.37 9.16
C ILE A 144 -5.26 -1.47 10.65
N LEU A 145 -4.80 -2.64 11.11
CA LEU A 145 -4.37 -2.83 12.50
C LEU A 145 -3.22 -1.90 12.90
N HIS A 146 -2.27 -1.65 12.00
CA HIS A 146 -1.18 -0.72 12.23
C HIS A 146 -1.68 0.74 12.32
N ALA A 147 -2.51 1.17 11.37
CA ALA A 147 -3.05 2.52 11.30
C ALA A 147 -3.89 2.85 12.54
N VAL A 148 -4.77 1.94 12.96
CA VAL A 148 -5.59 2.10 14.19
C VAL A 148 -4.70 2.30 15.41
N LYS A 149 -3.65 1.49 15.58
CA LYS A 149 -2.67 1.65 16.69
C LYS A 149 -1.92 2.98 16.65
N ARG A 150 -1.86 3.65 15.50
CA ARG A 150 -1.17 4.94 15.31
C ARG A 150 -2.09 6.15 15.32
N LEU A 151 -3.41 6.00 15.43
CA LEU A 151 -4.37 7.12 15.49
C LEU A 151 -4.04 8.14 16.59
N LYS A 152 -3.64 7.68 17.78
CA LYS A 152 -3.22 8.59 18.88
C LYS A 152 -2.07 9.51 18.45
N TRP A 153 -1.11 8.97 17.71
CA TRP A 153 0.03 9.76 17.22
C TRP A 153 -0.43 10.82 16.20
N PHE A 154 -1.33 10.48 15.29
CA PHE A 154 -1.90 11.45 14.34
C PHE A 154 -2.59 12.60 15.07
N ASN A 155 -3.44 12.30 16.05
CA ASN A 155 -4.14 13.32 16.83
C ASN A 155 -3.17 14.27 17.55
N THR A 156 -2.12 13.72 18.18
CA THR A 156 -1.09 14.55 18.84
C THR A 156 -0.29 15.38 17.83
N ALA A 157 0.08 14.81 16.68
CA ALA A 157 0.85 15.51 15.66
C ALA A 157 0.06 16.68 15.05
N MET A 158 -1.23 16.47 14.75
CA MET A 158 -2.13 17.53 14.28
C MET A 158 -2.35 18.62 15.33
N GLY A 159 -2.54 18.25 16.60
CA GLY A 159 -2.68 19.21 17.70
C GLY A 159 -1.47 20.15 17.80
N LYS A 160 -0.25 19.62 17.70
CA LYS A 160 0.99 20.41 17.73
C LYS A 160 1.14 21.39 16.57
N LEU A 161 0.51 21.15 15.42
CA LEU A 161 0.52 22.08 14.30
C LEU A 161 -0.44 23.24 14.52
N LYS A 162 -1.59 23.00 15.15
CA LYS A 162 -2.57 24.06 15.47
C LYS A 162 -2.05 25.04 16.52
N THR A 163 -1.16 24.60 17.41
CA THR A 163 -0.61 25.43 18.49
C THR A 163 0.71 26.11 18.12
N LYS A 164 1.24 25.91 16.90
CA LYS A 164 2.44 26.64 16.45
C LYS A 164 2.02 28.06 16.05
N PRO A 165 2.60 29.11 16.67
CA PRO A 165 2.34 30.48 16.21
C PRO A 165 2.80 30.61 14.76
N VAL A 166 1.97 31.26 13.94
CA VAL A 166 2.34 31.66 12.57
C VAL A 166 3.38 32.76 12.73
N SER A 167 4.65 32.41 12.53
CA SER A 167 5.77 33.37 12.45
C SER A 167 5.88 33.93 11.05
#